data_AF-A0A6M1NG60-F1
#
_entry.id   AF-A0A6M1NG60-F1
#
_cell.length_a   1.000
_cell.length_b   1.000
_cell.length_c   1.000
_cell.angle_alpha   90.00
_cell.angle_beta   90.00
_cell.angle_gamma   90.00
#
_symmetry.space_group_name_H-M   'P 1'
#
loop_
_entity.id
_entity.type
_entity.pdbx_description
1 polymer ?
#
loop_
_entity_poly.entity_id
_entity_poly.type
_entity_poly.pdbx_seq_one_letter_code
_entity_poly.pdbx_strand_id
1 'polypeptide(L)'
;MKKTFFLLFVTLFLMSCESDKDNSYEYWSRLVSAKHSEITALALSVPCQDVEEFEIIPLQGVFTDYFLVHPSIKTAFDKLFAELEELRSKMYEAASREGIYFDFLVRNPPLRKVCHDGKAKLVFAQDLSLEEINEELPVRYEEIKNFYNDIICTDPNDWTVFRLHLAECCFEPVPLHKTIRMPEALQKLELYNRLIERKRQLENTTCYQTTCENKVKNITCINGKPVIEIAVQ
;
A
#
# COMPACT_ATOMS: atom_id res chain seq x y z
N MET A 1 -38.61 -6.30 -71.93
CA MET A 1 -37.48 -5.41 -72.29
C MET A 1 -37.47 -4.19 -71.38
N LYS A 2 -36.43 -4.09 -70.53
CA LYS A 2 -35.65 -2.88 -70.17
C LYS A 2 -35.04 -3.12 -68.79
N LYS A 3 -33.80 -3.61 -68.83
CA LYS A 3 -32.85 -3.62 -67.72
C LYS A 3 -32.31 -2.21 -67.58
N THR A 4 -32.28 -1.68 -66.35
CA THR A 4 -31.11 -1.12 -65.65
C THR A 4 -31.57 -0.21 -64.53
N PHE A 5 -31.12 -0.46 -63.31
CA PHE A 5 -30.68 0.61 -62.41
C PHE A 5 -29.52 0.10 -61.55
N PHE A 6 -28.51 0.96 -61.43
CA PHE A 6 -27.22 0.78 -60.78
C PHE A 6 -27.31 1.46 -59.39
N LEU A 7 -26.90 0.81 -58.31
CA LEU A 7 -26.53 1.43 -57.01
C LEU A 7 -25.87 0.31 -56.16
N LEU A 8 -24.55 0.24 -56.00
CA LEU A 8 -23.63 1.01 -55.13
C LEU A 8 -23.94 0.90 -53.61
N PHE A 9 -22.99 0.29 -52.90
CA PHE A 9 -22.63 0.44 -51.48
C PHE A 9 -23.69 0.18 -50.40
N VAL A 10 -23.59 -0.95 -49.70
CA VAL A 10 -23.89 -1.04 -48.24
C VAL A 10 -22.94 -2.06 -47.59
N THR A 11 -21.85 -1.51 -47.04
CA THR A 11 -21.16 -1.91 -45.79
C THR A 11 -21.01 -3.41 -45.49
N LEU A 12 -19.86 -3.97 -45.88
CA LEU A 12 -19.20 -4.96 -45.02
C LEU A 12 -18.87 -4.22 -43.71
N PHE A 13 -19.68 -4.46 -42.68
CA PHE A 13 -19.24 -4.21 -41.31
C PHE A 13 -18.03 -5.11 -41.07
N LEU A 14 -16.84 -4.54 -41.21
CA LEU A 14 -15.67 -4.99 -40.50
C LEU A 14 -16.02 -4.85 -39.00
N MET A 15 -16.64 -5.88 -38.42
CA MET A 15 -16.39 -6.20 -37.03
C MET A 15 -14.92 -6.60 -36.95
N SER A 16 -14.06 -5.59 -36.98
CA SER A 16 -12.70 -5.71 -36.50
C SER A 16 -12.86 -6.17 -35.06
N CYS A 17 -12.58 -7.44 -34.83
CA CYS A 17 -12.28 -7.93 -33.50
C CYS A 17 -10.96 -7.23 -33.14
N GLU A 18 -11.08 -6.01 -32.61
CA GLU A 18 -9.95 -5.21 -32.17
C GLU A 18 -9.26 -6.06 -31.13
N SER A 19 -8.09 -6.61 -31.48
CA SER A 19 -7.41 -7.50 -30.56
C SER A 19 -7.05 -6.69 -29.33
N ASP A 20 -7.40 -7.19 -28.14
CA ASP A 20 -7.13 -6.54 -26.84
C ASP A 20 -5.66 -6.08 -26.66
N LYS A 21 -4.77 -6.58 -27.52
CA LYS A 21 -3.34 -6.23 -27.60
C LYS A 21 -3.06 -4.74 -27.87
N ASP A 22 -4.01 -4.00 -28.44
CA ASP A 22 -3.83 -2.58 -28.80
C ASP A 22 -4.56 -1.60 -27.86
N ASN A 23 -5.26 -2.11 -26.84
CA ASN A 23 -5.93 -1.26 -25.87
C ASN A 23 -4.93 -0.43 -25.06
N SER A 24 -5.19 0.86 -24.94
CA SER A 24 -4.32 1.83 -24.27
C SER A 24 -4.29 1.65 -22.74
N TYR A 25 -3.29 2.23 -22.09
CA TYR A 25 -3.24 2.33 -20.62
C TYR A 25 -4.53 2.93 -20.05
N GLU A 26 -5.05 4.01 -20.66
CA GLU A 26 -6.25 4.69 -20.17
C GLU A 26 -7.51 3.82 -20.28
N TYR A 27 -7.62 3.01 -21.33
CA TYR A 27 -8.69 2.02 -21.46
C TYR A 27 -8.66 1.02 -20.29
N TRP A 28 -7.51 0.42 -20.03
CA TRP A 28 -7.37 -0.56 -18.95
C TRP A 28 -7.54 0.06 -17.57
N SER A 29 -7.01 1.28 -17.37
CA SER A 29 -7.16 2.03 -16.13
C SER A 29 -8.63 2.30 -15.78
N ARG A 30 -9.47 2.62 -16.79
CA ARG A 30 -10.92 2.74 -16.60
C ARG A 30 -11.57 1.44 -16.15
N LEU A 31 -11.18 0.29 -16.72
CA LEU A 31 -11.72 -1.01 -16.32
C LEU A 31 -11.29 -1.39 -14.90
N VAL A 32 -10.02 -1.15 -14.56
CA VAL A 32 -9.50 -1.33 -13.19
C VAL A 32 -10.29 -0.47 -12.19
N SER A 33 -10.52 0.81 -12.51
CA SER A 33 -11.28 1.73 -11.64
C SER A 33 -12.75 1.28 -11.47
N ALA A 34 -13.39 0.85 -12.55
CA ALA A 34 -14.76 0.32 -12.50
C ALA A 34 -14.84 -0.95 -11.63
N LYS A 35 -13.91 -1.89 -11.81
CA LYS A 35 -13.86 -3.14 -11.04
C LYS A 35 -13.54 -2.89 -9.56
N HIS A 36 -12.64 -1.97 -9.26
CA HIS A 36 -12.35 -1.54 -7.89
C HIS A 36 -13.59 -0.95 -7.20
N SER A 37 -14.35 -0.11 -7.92
CA SER A 37 -15.62 0.45 -7.42
C SER A 37 -16.67 -0.64 -7.13
N GLU A 38 -16.76 -1.66 -7.99
CA GLU A 38 -17.64 -2.81 -7.79
C GLU A 38 -17.27 -3.61 -6.52
N ILE A 39 -15.99 -3.90 -6.33
CA ILE A 39 -15.48 -4.60 -5.12
C ILE A 39 -15.75 -3.75 -3.87
N THR A 40 -15.51 -2.44 -3.96
CA THR A 40 -15.78 -1.50 -2.86
C THR A 40 -17.26 -1.50 -2.49
N ALA A 41 -18.16 -1.49 -3.48
CA ALA A 41 -19.60 -1.55 -3.22
C ALA A 41 -20.02 -2.87 -2.57
N LEU A 42 -19.43 -4.00 -2.97
CA LEU A 42 -19.64 -5.30 -2.34
C LEU A 42 -19.14 -5.30 -0.89
N ALA A 43 -17.93 -4.81 -0.64
CA ALA A 43 -17.37 -4.72 0.71
C ALA A 43 -18.27 -3.86 1.65
N LEU A 44 -18.80 -2.76 1.13
CA LEU A 44 -19.68 -1.85 1.87
C LEU A 44 -21.14 -2.32 1.99
N SER A 45 -21.53 -3.43 1.33
CA SER A 45 -22.90 -3.96 1.42
C SER A 45 -23.17 -4.71 2.72
N VAL A 46 -22.11 -5.09 3.45
CA VAL A 46 -22.22 -5.80 4.72
C VAL A 46 -22.26 -4.77 5.87
N PRO A 47 -23.31 -4.78 6.72
CA PRO A 47 -23.35 -3.91 7.89
C PRO A 47 -22.28 -4.33 8.91
N CYS A 48 -21.74 -3.35 9.64
CA CYS A 48 -20.71 -3.55 10.65
C CYS A 48 -21.31 -3.42 12.05
N GLN A 49 -21.27 -4.51 12.81
CA GLN A 49 -21.60 -4.55 14.24
C GLN A 49 -20.34 -4.84 15.07
N ASP A 50 -19.52 -5.78 14.60
CA ASP A 50 -18.18 -6.07 15.11
C ASP A 50 -17.18 -5.97 13.96
N VAL A 51 -16.19 -5.09 14.10
CA VAL A 51 -15.17 -4.88 13.07
C VAL A 51 -14.10 -5.98 13.08
N GLU A 52 -14.04 -6.77 14.15
CA GLU A 52 -13.11 -7.90 14.24
C GLU A 52 -13.51 -9.08 13.34
N GLU A 53 -14.78 -9.14 12.93
CA GLU A 53 -15.26 -10.09 11.92
C GLU A 53 -14.76 -9.77 10.50
N PHE A 54 -14.20 -8.58 10.27
CA PHE A 54 -13.70 -8.16 8.97
C PHE A 54 -12.18 -8.40 8.85
N GLU A 55 -11.79 -8.98 7.72
CA GLU A 55 -10.39 -9.22 7.34
C GLU A 55 -9.86 -8.07 6.48
N ILE A 56 -8.61 -7.67 6.70
CA ILE A 56 -7.90 -6.73 5.82
C ILE A 56 -7.24 -7.53 4.70
N ILE A 57 -7.70 -7.33 3.47
CA ILE A 57 -7.08 -7.90 2.28
C ILE A 57 -6.26 -6.82 1.57
N PRO A 58 -4.91 -6.93 1.55
CA PRO A 58 -4.09 -5.98 0.81
C PRO A 58 -4.18 -6.23 -0.69
N LEU A 59 -4.44 -5.18 -1.45
CA LEU A 59 -4.31 -5.16 -2.90
C LEU A 59 -2.83 -4.94 -3.24
N GLN A 60 -2.17 -5.99 -3.72
CA GLN A 60 -0.72 -5.93 -3.98
C GLN A 60 -0.41 -5.17 -5.26
N GLY A 61 0.64 -4.34 -5.25
CA GLY A 61 1.22 -3.75 -6.44
C GLY A 61 1.71 -2.33 -6.20
N VAL A 62 1.73 -1.56 -7.28
CA VAL A 62 2.17 -0.16 -7.38
C VAL A 62 1.71 0.76 -6.24
N PHE A 63 0.43 0.68 -5.88
CA PHE A 63 -0.12 1.30 -4.68
C PHE A 63 -0.61 0.16 -3.79
N THR A 64 -0.28 0.21 -2.51
CA THR A 64 -0.89 -0.70 -1.54
C THR A 64 -2.23 -0.12 -1.13
N ASP A 65 -3.30 -0.67 -1.69
CA ASP A 65 -4.66 -0.41 -1.24
C ASP A 65 -5.15 -1.59 -0.39
N TYR A 66 -6.27 -1.43 0.30
CA TYR A 66 -6.78 -2.43 1.24
C TYR A 66 -8.30 -2.53 1.15
N PHE A 67 -8.81 -3.76 1.18
CA PHE A 67 -10.23 -4.03 1.34
C PHE A 67 -10.52 -4.56 2.75
N LEU A 68 -11.64 -4.15 3.34
CA LEU A 68 -12.21 -4.81 4.51
C LEU A 68 -13.28 -5.78 4.05
N VAL A 69 -13.09 -7.07 4.32
CA VAL A 69 -13.91 -8.14 3.78
C VAL A 69 -14.50 -8.96 4.92
N HIS A 70 -15.82 -9.03 4.97
CA HIS A 70 -16.52 -9.94 5.87
C HIS A 70 -16.61 -11.36 5.27
N PRO A 71 -16.49 -12.44 6.07
CA PRO A 71 -16.57 -13.82 5.57
C PRO A 71 -17.81 -14.13 4.73
N SER A 72 -18.95 -13.49 5.01
CA SER A 72 -20.21 -13.72 4.28
C SER A 72 -20.15 -13.36 2.79
N ILE A 73 -19.24 -12.47 2.37
CA ILE A 73 -19.06 -12.05 0.98
C ILE A 73 -17.79 -12.60 0.34
N LYS A 74 -16.99 -13.40 1.07
CA LYS A 74 -15.65 -13.82 0.66
C LYS A 74 -15.60 -14.46 -0.72
N THR A 75 -16.52 -15.37 -1.03
CA THR A 75 -16.59 -16.03 -2.35
C THR A 75 -16.83 -15.05 -3.49
N ALA A 76 -17.74 -14.08 -3.31
CA ALA A 76 -18.03 -13.07 -4.32
C ALA A 76 -16.87 -12.09 -4.46
N PHE A 77 -16.27 -11.69 -3.34
CA PHE A 77 -15.07 -10.86 -3.29
C PHE A 77 -13.91 -11.52 -4.04
N ASP A 78 -13.59 -12.78 -3.76
CA ASP A 78 -12.45 -13.49 -4.35
C ASP A 78 -12.55 -13.57 -5.87
N LYS A 79 -13.77 -13.77 -6.39
CA LYS A 79 -14.02 -13.75 -7.83
C LYS A 79 -13.70 -12.38 -8.43
N LEU A 80 -14.28 -11.32 -7.87
CA LEU A 80 -14.07 -9.96 -8.38
C LEU A 80 -12.62 -9.50 -8.21
N PHE A 81 -11.97 -9.90 -7.12
CA PHE A 81 -10.58 -9.60 -6.85
C PHE A 81 -9.64 -10.27 -7.87
N ALA A 82 -9.91 -11.52 -8.24
CA ALA A 82 -9.15 -12.18 -9.32
C ALA A 82 -9.33 -11.46 -10.67
N GLU A 83 -10.55 -11.02 -10.99
CA GLU A 83 -10.83 -10.22 -12.19
C GLU A 83 -10.08 -8.86 -12.15
N LEU A 84 -10.03 -8.21 -10.98
CA LEU A 84 -9.28 -6.97 -10.79
C LEU A 84 -7.78 -7.16 -11.05
N GLU A 85 -7.19 -8.22 -10.50
CA GLU A 85 -5.77 -8.53 -10.69
C GLU A 85 -5.44 -8.78 -12.17
N GLU A 86 -6.30 -9.49 -12.90
CA GLU A 86 -6.12 -9.68 -14.34
C GLU A 86 -6.15 -8.35 -15.11
N LEU A 87 -7.13 -7.48 -14.82
CA LEU A 87 -7.23 -6.15 -15.44
C LEU A 87 -6.01 -5.29 -15.12
N ARG A 88 -5.49 -5.36 -13.90
CA ARG A 88 -4.28 -4.65 -13.49
C ARG A 88 -3.04 -5.14 -14.22
N SER A 89 -2.91 -6.45 -14.42
CA SER A 89 -1.81 -7.01 -15.25
C SER A 89 -1.82 -6.39 -16.65
N LYS A 90 -2.98 -6.36 -17.31
CA LYS A 90 -3.14 -5.76 -18.64
C LYS A 90 -2.85 -4.26 -18.65
N MET A 91 -3.29 -3.55 -17.60
CA MET A 91 -2.97 -2.12 -17.41
C MET A 91 -1.46 -1.89 -17.30
N TYR A 92 -0.73 -2.71 -16.54
CA TYR A 92 0.72 -2.58 -16.40
C TYR A 92 1.48 -2.92 -17.68
N GLU A 93 1.03 -3.93 -18.43
CA GLU A 93 1.56 -4.25 -19.75
C GLU A 93 1.39 -3.07 -20.73
N ALA A 94 0.20 -2.46 -20.76
CA ALA A 94 -0.07 -1.27 -21.55
C ALA A 94 0.77 -0.06 -21.13
N ALA A 95 0.89 0.18 -19.82
CA ALA A 95 1.74 1.23 -19.27
C ALA A 95 3.20 1.07 -19.70
N SER A 96 3.73 -0.15 -19.61
CA SER A 96 5.11 -0.45 -20.03
C SER A 96 5.33 -0.18 -21.52
N ARG A 97 4.39 -0.60 -22.38
CA ARG A 97 4.44 -0.34 -23.82
C ARG A 97 4.38 1.16 -24.14
N GLU A 98 3.63 1.93 -23.37
CA GLU A 98 3.43 3.37 -23.57
C GLU A 98 4.51 4.23 -22.88
N GLY A 99 5.48 3.61 -22.21
CA GLY A 99 6.55 4.32 -21.49
C GLY A 99 6.06 5.03 -20.23
N ILE A 100 4.91 4.63 -19.70
CA ILE A 100 4.36 5.16 -18.45
C ILE A 100 5.12 4.50 -17.30
N TYR A 101 5.98 5.29 -16.69
CA TYR A 101 6.59 4.95 -15.41
C TYR A 101 5.64 5.41 -14.31
N PHE A 102 5.33 4.53 -13.37
CA PHE A 102 4.71 5.00 -12.15
C PHE A 102 5.77 5.13 -11.06
N ASP A 103 5.72 6.28 -10.39
CA ASP A 103 6.60 6.59 -9.28
C ASP A 103 5.97 5.96 -8.04
N PHE A 104 6.69 5.02 -7.46
CA PHE A 104 6.19 4.17 -6.37
C PHE A 104 6.96 4.48 -5.11
N LEU A 105 6.33 4.21 -3.96
CA LEU A 105 6.93 3.81 -2.67
C LEU A 105 6.22 4.41 -1.46
N VAL A 106 5.05 5.03 -1.63
CA VAL A 106 4.28 5.52 -0.48
C VAL A 106 3.38 4.39 0.04
N ARG A 107 3.92 3.46 0.84
CA ARG A 107 3.10 2.48 1.56
C ARG A 107 2.27 3.19 2.63
N ASN A 108 0.96 3.00 2.63
CA ASN A 108 0.06 3.62 3.61
C ASN A 108 -0.74 2.54 4.35
N PRO A 109 -0.10 1.77 5.26
CA PRO A 109 -0.81 0.75 6.02
C PRO A 109 -1.92 1.37 6.89
N PRO A 110 -3.07 0.68 7.06
CA PRO A 110 -4.11 1.14 7.97
C PRO A 110 -3.62 1.04 9.42
N LEU A 111 -4.05 2.00 10.25
CA LEU A 111 -3.79 2.03 11.68
C LEU A 111 -4.68 1.04 12.43
N ARG A 112 -5.97 1.05 12.11
CA ARG A 112 -7.00 0.26 12.79
C ARG A 112 -8.24 0.10 11.93
N LYS A 113 -9.09 -0.87 12.29
CA LYS A 113 -10.43 -1.05 11.73
C LYS A 113 -11.44 -0.41 12.68
N VAL A 114 -12.51 0.19 12.15
CA VAL A 114 -13.64 0.69 12.94
C VAL A 114 -14.97 0.38 12.27
N CYS A 115 -16.04 0.21 13.04
CA CYS A 115 -17.40 0.39 12.54
C CYS A 115 -17.75 1.88 12.66
N HIS A 116 -18.08 2.53 11.55
CA HIS A 116 -18.55 3.92 11.51
C HIS A 116 -19.83 3.99 10.68
N ASP A 117 -20.89 4.57 11.24
CA ASP A 117 -22.23 4.64 10.62
C ASP A 117 -22.74 3.28 10.10
N GLY A 118 -22.50 2.21 10.89
CA GLY A 118 -22.89 0.85 10.56
C GLY A 118 -22.12 0.23 9.39
N LYS A 119 -20.98 0.80 8.98
CA LYS A 119 -20.11 0.29 7.92
C LYS A 119 -18.68 0.09 8.43
N ALA A 120 -18.02 -0.96 7.94
CA ALA A 120 -16.63 -1.21 8.27
C ALA A 120 -15.75 -0.22 7.51
N LYS A 121 -14.79 0.39 8.22
CA LYS A 121 -13.86 1.37 7.66
C LYS A 121 -12.45 1.15 8.18
N LEU A 122 -11.46 1.37 7.32
CA LEU A 122 -10.06 1.49 7.71
C LEU A 122 -9.76 2.93 8.11
N VAL A 123 -9.10 3.09 9.25
CA VAL A 123 -8.54 4.37 9.68
C VAL A 123 -7.07 4.40 9.29
N PHE A 124 -6.67 5.41 8.55
CA PHE A 124 -5.28 5.64 8.16
C PHE A 124 -4.69 6.82 8.93
N ALA A 125 -3.36 6.94 8.93
CA ALA A 125 -2.68 8.05 9.59
C ALA A 125 -3.23 9.43 9.15
N GLN A 126 -3.64 9.58 7.88
CA GLN A 126 -4.17 10.83 7.33
C GLN A 126 -5.53 11.22 7.93
N ASP A 127 -6.28 10.26 8.46
CA ASP A 127 -7.59 10.49 9.09
C ASP A 127 -7.46 11.05 10.51
N LEU A 128 -6.29 10.96 11.14
CA LEU A 128 -6.11 11.32 12.54
C LEU A 128 -5.91 12.83 12.73
N SER A 129 -6.40 13.30 13.88
CA SER A 129 -6.07 14.61 14.47
C SER A 129 -4.67 14.63 15.08
N LEU A 130 -4.16 15.83 15.38
CA LEU A 130 -2.85 15.98 16.03
C LEU A 130 -2.81 15.34 17.43
N GLU A 131 -3.92 15.41 18.16
CA GLU A 131 -4.05 14.81 19.50
C GLU A 131 -3.94 13.29 19.42
N GLU A 132 -4.74 12.64 18.57
CA GLU A 132 -4.68 11.19 18.36
C GLU A 132 -3.29 10.72 17.90
N ILE A 133 -2.61 11.50 17.05
CA ILE A 133 -1.25 11.18 16.61
C ILE A 133 -0.27 11.20 17.78
N ASN A 134 -0.39 12.18 18.69
CA ASN A 134 0.48 12.27 19.87
C ASN A 134 0.25 11.12 20.85
N GLU A 135 -0.95 10.55 20.89
CA GLU A 135 -1.27 9.35 21.68
C GLU A 135 -0.76 8.06 21.02
N GLU A 136 -0.88 7.94 19.69
CA GLU A 136 -0.49 6.74 18.95
C GLU A 136 1.02 6.59 18.80
N LEU A 137 1.75 7.69 18.59
CA LEU A 137 3.19 7.64 18.30
C LEU A 137 4.02 6.90 19.36
N PRO A 138 3.88 7.16 20.68
CA PRO A 138 4.62 6.41 21.70
C PRO A 138 4.31 4.91 21.69
N VAL A 139 3.04 4.54 21.47
CA VAL A 139 2.62 3.13 21.39
C VAL A 139 3.29 2.44 20.22
N ARG A 140 3.24 3.05 19.03
CA ARG A 140 3.84 2.47 17.81
C ARG A 140 5.37 2.43 17.90
N TYR A 141 5.97 3.42 18.54
CA TYR A 141 7.41 3.41 18.82
C TYR A 141 7.81 2.19 19.65
N GLU A 142 7.14 1.96 20.78
CA GLU A 142 7.41 0.80 21.64
C GLU A 142 7.16 -0.54 20.94
N GLU A 143 6.11 -0.65 20.12
CA GLU A 143 5.89 -1.84 19.30
C GLU A 143 7.08 -2.13 18.37
N ILE A 144 7.63 -1.10 17.71
CA ILE A 144 8.79 -1.24 16.81
C ILE A 144 10.04 -1.66 17.60
N LYS A 145 10.31 -1.02 18.73
CA LYS A 145 11.49 -1.32 19.56
C LYS A 145 11.45 -2.74 20.11
N ASN A 146 10.25 -3.26 20.39
CA ASN A 146 10.07 -4.59 20.96
C ASN A 146 9.82 -5.69 19.92
N PHE A 147 9.64 -5.34 18.64
CA PHE A 147 9.20 -6.27 17.59
C PHE A 147 10.09 -7.50 17.39
N TYR A 148 11.39 -7.37 17.61
CA TYR A 148 12.37 -8.44 17.44
C TYR A 148 13.01 -8.91 18.76
N ASN A 149 12.43 -8.57 19.92
CA ASN A 149 12.98 -8.96 21.22
C ASN A 149 13.03 -10.50 21.43
N ASP A 150 12.17 -11.23 20.72
CA ASP A 150 12.11 -12.69 20.71
C ASP A 150 13.09 -13.33 19.72
N ILE A 151 13.77 -12.52 18.87
CA ILE A 151 14.69 -13.01 17.86
C ILE A 151 16.14 -12.79 18.31
N ILE A 152 16.90 -13.89 18.41
CA ILE A 152 18.31 -13.85 18.80
C ILE A 152 19.16 -13.45 17.58
N CYS A 153 20.01 -12.44 17.76
CA CYS A 153 21.05 -12.06 16.81
C CYS A 153 22.27 -12.96 16.94
N THR A 154 22.51 -13.79 15.92
CA THR A 154 23.72 -14.65 15.82
C THR A 154 24.65 -14.22 14.69
N ASP A 155 24.11 -13.72 13.57
CA ASP A 155 24.87 -13.20 12.45
C ASP A 155 24.37 -11.78 12.10
N PRO A 156 25.22 -10.74 12.20
CA PRO A 156 24.83 -9.38 11.80
C PRO A 156 24.41 -9.27 10.33
N ASN A 157 24.85 -10.17 9.46
CA ASN A 157 24.48 -10.18 8.05
C ASN A 157 23.00 -10.55 7.82
N ASP A 158 22.32 -11.13 8.80
CA ASP A 158 20.88 -11.38 8.73
C ASP A 158 20.04 -10.11 8.94
N TRP A 159 20.68 -9.01 9.31
CA TRP A 159 20.04 -7.75 9.65
C TRP A 159 20.38 -6.66 8.63
N THR A 160 19.43 -5.76 8.43
CA THR A 160 19.58 -4.52 7.68
C THR A 160 19.13 -3.35 8.56
N VAL A 161 19.30 -2.14 8.06
CA VAL A 161 18.90 -0.92 8.76
C VAL A 161 17.70 -0.32 8.05
N PHE A 162 16.67 -0.01 8.82
CA PHE A 162 15.58 0.85 8.39
C PHE A 162 15.71 2.22 9.07
N ARG A 163 15.15 3.26 8.46
CA ARG A 163 15.19 4.64 8.99
C ARG A 163 13.80 5.03 9.47
N LEU A 164 13.67 5.24 10.77
CA LEU A 164 12.46 5.71 11.41
C LEU A 164 12.48 7.24 11.46
N HIS A 165 11.45 7.92 10.97
CA HIS A 165 11.38 9.38 10.97
C HIS A 165 11.14 9.93 12.38
N LEU A 166 11.90 10.92 12.82
CA LEU A 166 11.69 11.59 14.11
C LEU A 166 11.02 12.95 13.92
N ALA A 167 10.27 13.44 14.91
CA ALA A 167 9.57 14.73 14.80
C ALA A 167 10.52 15.90 14.47
N GLU A 168 11.73 15.89 15.03
CA GLU A 168 12.81 16.86 14.86
C GLU A 168 13.50 16.86 13.47
N CYS A 169 12.78 16.46 12.42
CA CYS A 169 13.32 16.37 11.07
C CYS A 169 14.54 15.45 10.94
N CYS A 170 14.67 14.47 11.84
CA CYS A 170 15.76 13.50 11.81
C CYS A 170 15.30 12.06 11.63
N PHE A 171 16.24 11.12 11.67
CA PHE A 171 15.96 9.70 11.54
C PHE A 171 16.69 8.87 12.61
N GLU A 172 15.98 7.93 13.22
CA GLU A 172 16.57 6.90 14.06
C GLU A 172 16.82 5.64 13.21
N PRO A 173 18.05 5.10 13.18
CA PRO A 173 18.30 3.82 12.56
C PRO A 173 17.75 2.69 13.45
N VAL A 174 16.97 1.77 12.87
CA VAL A 174 16.39 0.62 13.56
C VAL A 174 16.78 -0.69 12.86
N PRO A 175 17.15 -1.75 13.62
CA PRO A 175 17.54 -3.02 13.03
C PRO A 175 16.32 -3.76 12.50
N LEU A 176 16.45 -4.31 11.29
CA LEU A 176 15.40 -5.03 10.60
C LEU A 176 15.93 -6.36 10.09
N HIS A 177 15.34 -7.48 10.52
CA HIS A 177 15.75 -8.79 10.01
C HIS A 177 15.38 -8.93 8.53
N LYS A 178 16.28 -9.48 7.71
CA LYS A 178 16.13 -9.58 6.25
C LYS A 178 15.07 -10.56 5.77
N THR A 179 14.57 -11.45 6.65
CA THR A 179 13.75 -12.61 6.25
C THR A 179 12.66 -12.93 7.28
N ILE A 180 12.94 -12.83 8.58
CA ILE A 180 11.97 -13.11 9.64
C ILE A 180 10.95 -11.98 9.73
N ARG A 181 9.66 -12.29 9.57
CA ARG A 181 8.51 -11.36 9.71
C ARG A 181 8.68 -10.01 9.00
N MET A 182 9.44 -9.98 7.91
CA MET A 182 9.77 -8.74 7.19
C MET A 182 8.54 -7.94 6.76
N PRO A 183 7.46 -8.53 6.18
CA PRO A 183 6.28 -7.76 5.80
C PRO A 183 5.60 -7.06 6.98
N GLU A 184 5.49 -7.74 8.12
CA GLU A 184 4.89 -7.19 9.34
C GLU A 184 5.73 -6.06 9.93
N ALA A 185 7.05 -6.26 10.01
CA ALA A 185 7.98 -5.22 10.45
C ALA A 185 7.89 -3.96 9.59
N LEU A 186 7.88 -4.13 8.26
CA LEU A 186 7.74 -3.02 7.32
C LEU A 186 6.40 -2.30 7.50
N GLN A 187 5.29 -3.01 7.70
CA GLN A 187 4.01 -2.35 7.97
C GLN A 187 4.06 -1.47 9.23
N LYS A 188 4.66 -1.96 10.32
CA LYS A 188 4.80 -1.18 11.56
C LYS A 188 5.67 0.06 11.37
N LEU A 189 6.82 -0.09 10.70
CA LEU A 189 7.76 0.99 10.42
C LEU A 189 7.15 2.07 9.50
N GLU A 190 6.45 1.65 8.45
CA GLU A 190 5.78 2.56 7.52
C GLU A 190 4.62 3.30 8.18
N LEU A 191 3.82 2.61 9.00
CA LEU A 191 2.73 3.22 9.75
C LEU A 191 3.25 4.34 10.67
N TYR A 192 4.33 4.08 11.41
CA TYR A 192 4.95 5.09 12.25
C TYR A 192 5.46 6.29 11.43
N ASN A 193 6.14 6.04 10.30
CA ASN A 193 6.60 7.11 9.41
C ASN A 193 5.43 7.95 8.87
N ARG A 194 4.29 7.32 8.55
CA ARG A 194 3.06 8.03 8.12
C ARG A 194 2.48 8.91 9.22
N LEU A 195 2.49 8.45 10.48
CA LEU A 195 2.04 9.25 11.62
C LEU A 195 2.94 10.49 11.80
N ILE A 196 4.26 10.34 11.68
CA ILE A 196 5.21 11.47 11.78
C ILE A 196 5.02 12.45 10.61
N GLU A 197 4.84 11.95 9.39
CA GLU A 197 4.55 12.80 8.23
C GLU A 197 3.26 13.59 8.42
N ARG A 198 2.19 12.93 8.88
CA ARG A 198 0.92 13.59 9.17
C ARG A 198 1.07 14.63 10.29
N LYS A 199 1.80 14.31 11.36
CA LYS A 199 2.11 15.25 12.45
C LYS A 199 2.76 16.53 11.89
N ARG A 200 3.82 16.37 11.10
CA ARG A 200 4.55 17.49 10.48
C ARG A 200 3.65 18.32 9.56
N GLN A 201 2.78 17.68 8.78
CA GLN A 201 1.80 18.37 7.95
C GLN A 201 0.85 19.23 8.79
N LEU A 202 0.30 18.68 9.88
CA LEU A 202 -0.62 19.39 10.77
C LEU A 202 0.07 20.54 11.54
N GLU A 203 1.35 20.35 11.90
CA GLU A 203 2.18 21.35 12.57
C GLU A 203 2.82 22.37 11.60
N ASN A 204 2.61 22.23 10.30
CA ASN A 204 3.28 23.01 9.24
C ASN A 204 4.83 23.02 9.38
N THR A 205 5.40 21.90 9.84
CA THR A 205 6.85 21.76 10.02
C THR A 205 7.51 21.39 8.70
N THR A 206 8.56 22.11 8.32
CA THR A 206 9.34 21.84 7.11
C THR A 206 10.74 21.37 7.45
N CYS A 207 11.17 20.28 6.82
CA CYS A 207 12.47 19.65 7.04
C CYS A 207 13.43 19.98 5.88
N TYR A 208 13.91 21.22 5.79
CA TYR A 208 14.81 21.65 4.70
C TYR A 208 16.29 21.33 4.95
N GLN A 209 16.68 21.04 6.19
CA GLN A 209 18.06 20.71 6.56
C GLN A 209 18.07 19.49 7.48
N THR A 210 18.51 18.35 6.95
CA THR A 210 18.79 17.14 7.72
C THR A 210 20.26 17.15 8.12
N THR A 211 20.64 17.94 9.13
CA THR A 211 21.92 17.71 9.82
C THR A 211 21.73 16.55 10.80
N CYS A 212 21.49 15.36 10.27
CA CYS A 212 21.42 14.13 11.03
C CYS A 212 22.79 13.47 10.98
N GLU A 213 23.54 13.54 12.07
CA GLU A 213 24.83 12.87 12.23
C GLU A 213 24.68 11.35 12.47
N ASN A 214 23.61 10.74 11.96
CA ASN A 214 23.33 9.31 12.14
C ASN A 214 23.89 8.49 10.97
N LYS A 215 25.20 8.61 10.70
CA LYS A 215 25.87 7.75 9.73
C LYS A 215 26.02 6.35 10.31
N VAL A 216 25.24 5.41 9.80
CA VAL A 216 25.33 4.01 10.22
C VAL A 216 26.63 3.40 9.73
N LYS A 217 27.41 2.83 10.65
CA LYS A 217 28.69 2.17 10.37
C LYS A 217 28.50 0.69 10.06
N ASN A 218 27.90 -0.05 10.97
CA ASN A 218 27.60 -1.48 10.83
C ASN A 218 26.46 -1.90 11.79
N ILE A 219 26.08 -3.18 11.70
CA ILE A 219 25.28 -3.87 12.72
C ILE A 219 26.21 -4.88 13.40
N THR A 220 26.11 -5.04 14.71
CA THR A 220 26.79 -6.07 15.49
C THR A 220 25.79 -6.82 16.37
N CYS A 221 26.07 -8.09 16.69
CA CYS A 221 25.27 -8.85 17.66
C CYS A 221 25.93 -8.76 19.04
N ILE A 222 25.32 -8.05 19.97
CA ILE A 222 25.80 -7.91 21.35
C ILE A 222 24.76 -8.52 22.29
N ASN A 223 25.18 -9.50 23.10
CA ASN A 223 24.29 -10.22 24.03
C ASN A 223 23.03 -10.78 23.35
N GLY A 224 23.19 -11.31 22.13
CA GLY A 224 22.09 -11.86 21.35
C GLY A 224 21.12 -10.82 20.77
N LYS A 225 21.44 -9.52 20.82
CA LYS A 225 20.63 -8.44 20.23
C LYS A 225 21.36 -7.74 19.09
N PRO A 226 20.66 -7.34 18.02
CA PRO A 226 21.26 -6.51 16.98
C PRO A 226 21.45 -5.09 17.51
N VAL A 227 22.67 -4.57 17.40
CA VAL A 227 23.05 -3.21 17.80
C VAL A 227 23.59 -2.49 16.58
N ILE A 228 23.09 -1.28 16.32
CA ILE A 228 23.56 -0.44 15.23
C ILE A 228 24.66 0.47 15.76
N GLU A 229 25.86 0.38 15.20
CA GLU A 229 26.92 1.34 15.49
C GLU A 229 26.75 2.58 14.61
N ILE A 230 26.72 3.75 15.24
CA ILE A 230 26.70 5.05 14.56
C ILE A 230 28.14 5.58 14.53
N ALA A 231 28.60 6.05 13.37
CA ALA A 231 29.86 6.74 13.24
C ALA A 231 29.74 8.14 13.86
N VAL A 232 30.36 8.34 15.01
CA VAL A 232 30.58 9.67 15.59
C VAL A 232 31.62 10.38 14.72
N GLN A 233 31.29 11.57 14.19
CA GLN A 233 32.27 12.45 13.54
C GLN A 233 32.96 13.34 14.56
#